data_AF-A0A6A4UTL1-F1
#
_entry.id   AF-A0A6A4UTL1-F1
#
_cell.length_a   1.000
_cell.length_b   1.000
_cell.length_c   1.000
_cell.angle_alpha   90.00
_cell.angle_beta   90.00
_cell.angle_gamma   90.00
#
_symmetry.space_group_name_H-M   'P 1'
#
loop_
_entity.id
_entity.type
_entity.pdbx_description
1 polymer ?
#
loop_
_entity_poly.entity_id
_entity_poly.type
_entity_poly.pdbx_seq_one_letter_code
_entity_poly.pdbx_strand_id
1 'polypeptide(L)'
;MSFSFTNHIVTASWRRRQALQIWDYGSGELITDLQPDTYESMQTCAQFMGKDSLAASGGFSNIIRVIDSRTYMTNGMVRNLPQSVRCQDVLVCEDKQFPRVVACYGSEALLMDTWH
;
A
#
# COMPACT_ATOMS: atom_id res chain seq x y z
N MET A 1 -3.79 8.67 0.19
CA MET A 1 -4.90 8.37 1.12
C MET A 1 -5.92 7.59 0.32
N SER A 2 -6.51 6.54 0.91
CA SER A 2 -7.53 5.72 0.26
C SER A 2 -8.59 5.29 1.26
N PHE A 3 -9.80 5.07 0.78
CA PHE A 3 -10.93 4.59 1.57
C PHE A 3 -11.16 3.10 1.30
N SER A 4 -11.57 2.35 2.33
CA SER A 4 -12.04 0.97 2.18
C SER A 4 -13.57 0.93 2.08
N PHE A 5 -14.10 -0.22 1.69
CA PHE A 5 -15.54 -0.49 1.74
C PHE A 5 -16.09 -0.66 3.17
N THR A 6 -15.21 -0.71 4.18
CA THR A 6 -15.57 -0.95 5.59
C THR A 6 -15.40 0.31 6.44
N ASN A 7 -15.54 1.50 5.86
CA ASN A 7 -15.32 2.78 6.56
C ASN A 7 -13.94 2.91 7.21
N HIS A 8 -12.90 2.35 6.61
CA HIS A 8 -11.52 2.63 7.04
C HIS A 8 -10.84 3.58 6.06
N ILE A 9 -9.95 4.43 6.58
CA ILE A 9 -9.04 5.24 5.79
C ILE A 9 -7.63 4.68 5.96
N VAL A 10 -6.87 4.57 4.88
CA VAL A 10 -5.42 4.37 4.93
C VAL A 10 -4.69 5.64 4.51
N THR A 11 -3.72 6.05 5.31
CA THR A 11 -2.86 7.20 5.05
C THR A 11 -1.40 6.77 4.97
N ALA A 12 -0.72 7.14 3.89
CA ALA A 12 0.72 7.06 3.76
C ALA A 12 1.33 8.44 3.98
N SER A 13 2.48 8.50 4.65
CA SER A 13 3.23 9.72 4.86
C SER A 13 4.72 9.50 4.70
N TRP A 14 5.41 10.55 4.25
CA TRP A 14 6.87 10.56 4.09
C TRP A 14 7.58 10.81 5.44
N ARG A 15 7.15 10.10 6.49
CA ARG A 15 7.71 10.13 7.84
C ARG A 15 8.47 8.83 8.11
N ARG A 16 9.45 8.89 9.03
CA ARG A 16 10.20 7.69 9.46
C ARG A 16 9.38 6.74 10.33
N ARG A 17 8.50 7.31 11.15
CA ARG A 17 7.59 6.59 12.06
C ARG A 17 6.16 7.00 11.72
N GLN A 18 5.21 6.13 12.02
CA GLN A 18 3.79 6.42 11.73
C GLN A 18 3.56 6.71 10.24
N ALA A 19 4.32 6.01 9.39
CA ALA A 19 4.35 6.26 7.96
C ALA A 19 3.12 5.70 7.25
N LEU A 20 2.49 4.66 7.83
CA LEU A 20 1.31 4.03 7.26
C LEU A 20 0.29 3.74 8.36
N GLN A 21 -0.82 4.46 8.35
CA GLN A 21 -1.81 4.38 9.41
C GLN A 21 -3.19 4.03 8.84
N ILE A 22 -3.96 3.26 9.62
CA ILE A 22 -5.35 2.95 9.34
C ILE A 22 -6.22 3.63 10.39
N TRP A 23 -7.28 4.27 9.94
CA TRP A 23 -8.19 5.06 10.74
C TRP A 23 -9.61 4.57 10.55
N ASP A 24 -10.43 4.66 11.59
CA ASP A 24 -11.87 4.53 11.47
C ASP A 24 -12.43 5.85 10.89
N TYR A 25 -13.17 5.76 9.79
CA TYR A 25 -13.75 6.93 9.14
C TYR A 25 -14.87 7.55 9.96
N GLY A 26 -15.64 6.75 10.70
CA GLY A 26 -16.80 7.20 11.46
C GLY A 26 -16.41 7.97 12.71
N SER A 27 -15.50 7.43 13.52
CA SER A 27 -15.02 8.05 14.76
C SER A 27 -13.80 8.95 14.57
N GLY A 28 -13.05 8.77 13.48
CA GLY A 28 -11.76 9.44 13.27
C GLY A 28 -10.64 8.88 14.15
N GLU A 29 -10.88 7.78 14.86
CA GLU A 29 -9.89 7.16 15.73
C GLU A 29 -8.84 6.40 14.93
N LEU A 30 -7.60 6.43 15.43
CA LEU A 30 -6.53 5.61 14.89
C LEU A 30 -6.78 4.14 15.24
N ILE A 31 -6.97 3.30 14.23
CA ILE A 31 -7.10 1.84 14.41
C ILE A 31 -5.72 1.23 14.62
N THR A 32 -4.78 1.52 13.73
CA THR A 32 -3.43 0.96 13.82
C THR A 32 -2.38 1.77 13.06
N ASP A 33 -1.13 1.67 13.51
CA ASP A 33 0.06 2.11 12.79
C ASP A 33 0.82 0.89 12.26
N LEU A 34 0.83 0.73 10.94
CA LEU A 34 1.47 -0.37 10.23
C LEU A 34 2.98 -0.18 10.22
N GLN A 35 3.64 -0.79 11.20
CA GLN A 35 5.09 -0.81 11.28
C GLN A 35 5.69 -1.38 9.99
N PRO A 36 6.86 -0.87 9.56
CA PRO A 36 7.61 -1.54 8.52
C PRO A 36 8.11 -2.90 9.02
N ASP A 37 7.81 -3.98 8.30
CA ASP A 37 8.22 -5.36 8.69
C ASP A 37 9.74 -5.52 8.87
N THR A 38 10.55 -4.70 8.19
CA THR A 38 12.03 -4.77 8.31
C THR A 38 12.74 -3.50 7.81
N TYR A 39 12.11 -2.71 6.93
CA TYR A 39 12.75 -1.57 6.28
C TYR A 39 12.03 -0.28 6.64
N GLU A 40 12.74 0.66 7.27
CA GLU A 40 12.25 2.04 7.43
C GLU A 40 11.89 2.58 6.05
N SER A 41 10.59 2.60 5.77
CA SER A 41 10.07 2.94 4.47
C SER A 41 9.12 4.09 4.67
N MET A 42 9.63 5.28 4.35
CA MET A 42 8.82 6.48 4.25
C MET A 42 7.84 6.26 3.08
N GLN A 43 6.60 5.92 3.41
CA GLN A 43 5.60 5.50 2.42
C GLN A 43 5.10 6.72 1.65
N THR A 44 5.09 6.62 0.32
CA THR A 44 4.62 7.67 -0.57
C THR A 44 3.15 7.46 -0.93
N CYS A 45 2.74 6.22 -1.13
CA CYS A 45 1.38 5.88 -1.54
C CYS A 45 0.85 4.67 -0.76
N ALA A 46 -0.47 4.65 -0.55
CA ALA A 46 -1.18 3.51 0.00
C ALA A 46 -2.62 3.50 -0.48
N GLN A 47 -3.12 2.31 -0.82
CA GLN A 47 -4.44 2.10 -1.40
C GLN A 47 -4.99 0.74 -1.01
N PHE A 48 -6.29 0.69 -0.70
CA PHE A 48 -6.97 -0.58 -0.43
C PHE A 48 -7.14 -1.38 -1.71
N MET A 49 -7.00 -2.70 -1.59
CA MET A 49 -7.13 -3.68 -2.65
C MET A 49 -8.26 -4.64 -2.27
N GLY A 50 -9.50 -4.18 -2.41
CA GLY A 50 -10.67 -4.92 -1.95
C GLY A 50 -10.83 -4.89 -0.43
N LYS A 51 -11.32 -5.99 0.15
CA LYS A 51 -11.68 -6.08 1.58
C LYS A 51 -10.49 -6.39 2.48
N ASP A 52 -9.65 -7.33 2.05
CA ASP A 52 -8.69 -8.01 2.93
C ASP A 52 -7.23 -7.66 2.63
N SER A 53 -6.97 -6.70 1.73
CA SER A 53 -5.62 -6.36 1.32
C SER A 53 -5.45 -4.88 1.05
N LEU A 54 -4.21 -4.40 1.16
CA LEU A 54 -3.80 -3.05 0.81
C LEU A 54 -2.43 -3.06 0.14
N ALA A 55 -2.23 -2.18 -0.84
CA ALA A 55 -0.93 -1.91 -1.43
C ALA A 55 -0.35 -0.66 -0.81
N ALA A 56 0.93 -0.71 -0.42
CA ALA A 56 1.68 0.46 0.00
C ALA A 56 3.02 0.51 -0.71
N SER A 57 3.43 1.70 -1.14
CA SER A 57 4.69 1.92 -1.84
C SER A 57 5.56 2.93 -1.10
N GLY A 58 6.85 2.66 -1.09
CA GLY A 58 7.83 3.36 -0.27
C GLY A 58 8.93 4.01 -1.08
N GLY A 59 9.35 5.20 -0.65
CA GLY A 59 10.32 5.99 -1.39
C GLY A 59 11.78 5.78 -1.04
N PHE A 60 12.10 5.35 0.18
CA PHE A 60 13.50 5.18 0.61
C PHE A 60 14.07 3.81 0.23
N SER A 61 13.25 2.77 0.30
CA SER A 61 13.64 1.40 0.01
C SER A 61 13.30 0.94 -1.41
N ASN A 62 12.69 1.82 -2.23
CA ASN A 62 12.25 1.53 -3.59
C ASN A 62 11.45 0.21 -3.67
N ILE A 63 10.42 0.10 -2.83
CA ILE A 63 9.58 -1.09 -2.70
C ILE A 63 8.10 -0.80 -2.94
N ILE A 64 7.40 -1.85 -3.37
CA ILE A 64 5.94 -1.94 -3.30
C ILE A 64 5.62 -3.17 -2.46
N ARG A 65 4.76 -3.01 -1.44
CA ARG A 65 4.32 -4.09 -0.56
C ARG A 65 2.81 -4.29 -0.65
N VAL A 66 2.41 -5.55 -0.57
CA VAL A 66 1.03 -5.99 -0.40
C VAL A 66 0.88 -6.47 1.04
N ILE A 67 -0.02 -5.84 1.77
CA ILE A 67 -0.27 -6.11 3.19
C ILE A 67 -1.68 -6.67 3.34
N ASP A 68 -1.82 -7.71 4.14
CA ASP A 68 -3.12 -8.23 4.57
C ASP A 68 -3.75 -7.27 5.59
N SER A 69 -4.98 -6.81 5.34
CA SER A 69 -5.63 -5.80 6.18
C SER A 69 -6.21 -6.37 7.47
N ARG A 70 -6.24 -7.70 7.64
CA ARG A 70 -6.78 -8.38 8.84
C ARG A 70 -5.67 -8.69 9.84
N THR A 71 -4.52 -9.13 9.33
CA THR A 71 -3.34 -9.53 10.11
C THR A 71 -2.29 -8.44 10.18
N TYR A 72 -2.35 -7.46 9.27
CA TYR A 72 -1.37 -6.38 9.12
C TYR A 72 0.05 -6.85 8.73
N MET A 73 0.16 -8.08 8.25
CA MET A 73 1.40 -8.69 7.78
C MET A 73 1.59 -8.44 6.28
N THR A 74 2.84 -8.26 5.83
CA THR A 74 3.14 -8.21 4.39
C THR A 74 3.02 -9.61 3.76
N ASN A 75 2.08 -9.80 2.84
CA ASN A 75 1.91 -11.02 2.05
C ASN A 75 2.96 -11.14 0.93
N GLY A 76 3.39 -10.02 0.37
CA GLY A 76 4.37 -10.00 -0.71
C GLY A 76 4.95 -8.62 -0.94
N MET A 77 6.13 -8.56 -1.56
CA MET A 77 6.72 -7.28 -1.94
C MET A 77 7.62 -7.40 -3.16
N VAL A 78 7.61 -6.33 -3.96
CA VAL A 78 8.59 -6.07 -5.02
C VAL A 78 9.66 -5.16 -4.43
N ARG A 79 10.92 -5.53 -4.62
CA ARG A 79 12.09 -4.80 -4.13
C ARG A 79 12.98 -4.36 -5.27
N ASN A 80 13.93 -3.48 -4.95
CA ASN A 80 14.97 -3.01 -5.87
C ASN A 80 14.39 -2.36 -7.11
N LEU A 81 13.30 -1.58 -6.95
CA LEU A 81 12.85 -0.73 -8.04
C LEU A 81 13.97 0.28 -8.37
N PRO A 82 14.18 0.62 -9.65
CA PRO A 82 15.23 1.55 -10.06
C PRO A 82 15.14 2.90 -9.34
N GLN A 83 13.91 3.33 -9.04
CA GLN A 83 13.62 4.57 -8.35
C GLN A 83 12.43 4.44 -7.39
N SER A 84 12.26 5.49 -6.59
CA SER A 84 11.16 5.69 -5.65
C SER A 84 9.81 5.78 -6.37
N VAL A 85 8.81 5.06 -5.85
CA VAL A 85 7.44 5.11 -6.38
C VAL A 85 6.81 6.46 -6.05
N ARG A 86 6.36 7.16 -7.09
CA ARG A 86 5.81 8.53 -7.00
C ARG A 86 4.29 8.55 -6.92
N CYS A 87 3.66 7.62 -7.62
CA CYS A 87 2.23 7.38 -7.56
C CYS A 87 1.94 5.90 -7.79
N GLN A 88 0.82 5.44 -7.26
CA GLN A 88 0.31 4.09 -7.48
C GLN A 88 -1.19 4.17 -7.75
N ASP A 89 -1.72 3.18 -8.45
CA ASP A 89 -3.15 2.90 -8.53
C ASP A 89 -3.42 1.39 -8.43
N VAL A 90 -4.63 1.04 -8.01
CA VAL A 90 -5.10 -0.33 -7.89
C VAL A 90 -6.20 -0.55 -8.92
N LEU A 91 -5.94 -1.45 -9.85
CA LEU A 91 -6.91 -1.86 -10.86
C LEU A 91 -7.65 -3.10 -10.38
N VAL A 92 -8.95 -2.97 -10.16
CA VAL A 92 -9.84 -4.11 -9.97
C VAL A 92 -10.26 -4.59 -11.36
N CYS A 93 -9.79 -5.77 -11.76
CA CYS A 93 -10.19 -6.39 -13.02
C CYS A 93 -11.26 -7.43 -12.75
N GLU A 94 -12.46 -7.28 -13.33
CA GLU A 94 -13.57 -8.24 -13.16
C GLU A 94 -13.19 -9.65 -13.62
N ASP A 95 -12.35 -9.76 -14.67
CA ASP A 95 -11.89 -11.03 -15.22
C ASP A 95 -10.76 -11.68 -14.40
N LYS A 96 -10.21 -10.98 -13.41
CA LYS A 96 -9.13 -11.51 -12.58
C LYS A 96 -9.59 -11.70 -11.15
N GLN A 97 -9.17 -12.83 -10.59
CA GLN A 97 -9.44 -13.16 -9.20
C GLN A 97 -8.74 -12.19 -8.22
N PHE A 98 -7.67 -11.51 -8.66
CA PHE A 98 -6.88 -10.60 -7.84
C PHE A 98 -6.65 -9.25 -8.52
N PRO A 99 -6.64 -8.15 -7.75
CA PRO A 99 -6.39 -6.81 -8.27
C PRO A 99 -4.96 -6.68 -8.82
N ARG A 100 -4.72 -5.65 -9.61
CA ARG A 100 -3.39 -5.28 -10.10
C ARG A 100 -2.94 -4.00 -9.46
N VAL A 101 -1.64 -3.86 -9.26
CA VAL A 101 -1.04 -2.59 -8.84
C VAL A 101 -0.30 -1.99 -10.03
N VAL A 102 -0.65 -0.76 -10.37
CA VAL A 102 0.14 0.08 -11.27
C VAL A 102 0.93 1.05 -10.42
N ALA A 103 2.23 1.18 -10.66
CA ALA A 103 3.07 2.11 -9.95
C ALA A 103 3.98 2.85 -10.92
N CYS A 104 4.10 4.16 -10.77
CA CYS A 104 5.03 4.97 -11.56
C CYS A 104 6.25 5.31 -10.72
N TYR A 105 7.44 5.13 -11.30
CA TYR A 105 8.72 5.48 -10.72
C TYR A 105 9.61 6.07 -11.83
N GLY A 106 10.26 7.20 -11.57
CA GLY A 106 11.03 7.91 -12.59
C GLY A 106 10.21 8.23 -13.85
N SER A 107 10.67 7.73 -15.00
CA SER A 107 10.01 7.82 -16.31
C SER A 107 9.31 6.53 -16.74
N GLU A 108 9.19 5.55 -15.83
CA GLU A 108 8.68 4.22 -16.10
C GLU A 108 7.44 3.91 -15.25
N ALA A 109 6.67 2.92 -15.68
CA ALA A 109 5.55 2.36 -14.93
C ALA A 109 5.69 0.84 -14.84
N LEU A 110 5.41 0.30 -13.65
CA LEU A 110 5.31 -1.13 -13.41
C LEU A 110 3.83 -1.50 -13.32
N LEU A 111 3.45 -2.52 -14.07
CA LEU A 111 2.19 -3.24 -13.88
C LEU A 111 2.50 -4.56 -13.16
N MET A 112 1.91 -4.75 -11.99
CA MET A 112 2.08 -5.94 -11.18
C MET A 112 0.74 -6.67 -11.02
N ASP A 113 0.73 -7.95 -11.39
CA ASP A 113 -0.30 -8.89 -10.98
C ASP A 113 -0.06 -9.28 -9.51
N THR A 114 -1.05 -9.09 -8.62
CA THR A 114 -0.91 -9.57 -7.24
C THR A 114 -1.12 -11.09 -7.18
N TRP A 115 -0.36 -11.76 -6.32
CA TRP A 115 -0.38 -13.21 -6.12
C TRP A 115 -1.09 -13.60 -4.82
N HIS A 116 -1.30 -14.92 -4.68
CA HIS A 116 -1.87 -15.57 -3.50
C HIS A 116 -1.02 -15.43 -2.24
#